data_AF-A0A7X7S965-F1
#
_entry.id   AF-A0A7X7S965-F1
#
_cell.length_a   1.000
_cell.length_b   1.000
_cell.length_c   1.000
_cell.angle_alpha   90.00
_cell.angle_beta   90.00
_cell.angle_gamma   90.00
#
_symmetry.space_group_name_H-M   'P 1'
#
loop_
_entity.id
_entity.type
_entity.pdbx_description
1 polymer ?
#
loop_
_entity_poly.entity_id
_entity_poly.type
_entity_poly.pdbx_seq_one_letter_code
_entity_poly.pdbx_strand_id
1 'polypeptide(L)'
;MAFITAFGCPIYSAATNAEPVKSNVQLTDKQVKELAKLHKDILNKKKELISKYVDYGVLSEEKGKKIISRMERRYKKLEQNGFILKREKPKTRQ
;
A
#
# COMPACT_ATOMS: atom_id res chain seq x y z
N MET A 1 -32.85 17.54 45.60
CA MET A 1 -32.38 18.41 44.52
C MET A 1 -31.39 17.63 43.68
N ALA A 2 -31.80 17.27 42.46
CA ALA A 2 -31.00 16.55 41.49
C ALA A 2 -30.04 17.51 40.78
N PHE A 3 -28.78 17.11 40.57
CA PHE A 3 -27.96 17.65 39.49
C PHE A 3 -27.12 16.52 38.90
N ILE A 4 -27.64 15.95 37.81
CA ILE A 4 -26.89 15.12 36.87
C ILE A 4 -25.97 16.06 36.10
N THR A 5 -24.68 16.06 36.40
CA THR A 5 -23.68 16.70 35.54
C THR A 5 -23.09 15.66 34.62
N ALA A 6 -23.74 15.50 33.46
CA ALA A 6 -23.11 14.91 32.29
C ALA A 6 -22.03 15.88 31.79
N PHE A 7 -20.76 15.51 31.91
CA PHE A 7 -19.66 16.20 31.23
C PHE A 7 -19.13 15.30 30.12
N GLY A 8 -19.16 15.87 28.92
CA GLY A 8 -19.12 15.16 27.65
C GLY A 8 -17.79 14.50 27.33
N CYS A 9 -17.87 13.35 26.66
CA CYS A 9 -16.79 12.85 25.83
C CYS A 9 -16.43 13.90 24.78
N PRO A 10 -15.18 14.37 24.67
CA PRO A 10 -14.75 15.09 23.49
C PRO A 10 -14.75 14.08 22.34
N ILE A 11 -15.71 14.25 21.42
CA ILE A 11 -15.67 13.59 20.13
C ILE A 11 -14.42 14.14 19.42
N TYR A 12 -13.34 13.36 19.39
CA TYR A 12 -12.22 13.59 18.49
C TYR A 12 -12.71 13.33 17.06
N SER A 13 -13.44 14.28 16.49
CA SER A 13 -13.59 14.39 15.04
C SER A 13 -12.27 14.95 14.51
N ALA A 14 -11.30 14.05 14.30
CA ALA A 14 -10.17 14.36 13.44
C ALA A 14 -10.73 14.51 12.01
N ALA A 15 -11.25 15.70 11.71
CA ALA A 15 -11.45 16.15 10.35
C ALA A 15 -10.07 16.11 9.69
N THR A 16 -9.79 15.01 8.99
CA THR A 16 -8.61 14.91 8.14
C THR A 16 -8.84 15.90 7.01
N ASN A 17 -8.37 17.14 7.20
CA ASN A 17 -8.09 18.05 6.11
C ASN A 17 -7.05 17.33 5.24
N ALA A 18 -7.53 16.55 4.27
CA ALA A 18 -6.69 15.91 3.29
C ALA A 18 -6.12 17.03 2.42
N GLU A 19 -5.00 17.61 2.84
CA GLU A 19 -4.25 18.53 2.00
C GLU A 19 -3.97 17.84 0.65
N PRO A 20 -4.15 18.55 -0.48
CA PRO A 20 -3.88 17.99 -1.78
C PRO A 20 -2.42 17.52 -1.83
N VAL A 21 -2.22 16.20 -1.99
CA VAL A 21 -0.89 15.61 -2.14
C VAL A 21 -0.18 16.32 -3.29
N LYS A 22 0.87 17.08 -2.97
CA LYS A 22 1.65 17.84 -3.96
C LYS A 22 2.14 16.88 -5.04
N SER A 23 1.76 17.13 -6.29
CA SER A 23 1.98 16.22 -7.42
C SER A 23 3.42 16.18 -7.95
N ASN A 24 4.35 16.91 -7.33
CA ASN A 24 5.72 17.08 -7.81
C ASN A 24 6.76 16.86 -6.70
N VAL A 25 6.61 15.78 -5.94
CA VAL A 25 7.61 15.36 -4.95
C VAL A 25 8.72 14.60 -5.67
N GLN A 26 9.95 15.10 -5.57
CA GLN A 26 11.15 14.37 -5.96
C GLN A 26 11.81 13.79 -4.71
N LEU A 27 12.18 12.52 -4.76
CA LEU A 27 12.87 11.84 -3.67
C LEU A 27 14.39 11.94 -3.85
N THR A 28 15.11 12.03 -2.74
CA THR A 28 16.58 11.90 -2.73
C THR A 28 17.00 10.45 -2.95
N ASP A 29 18.23 10.23 -3.39
CA ASP A 29 18.78 8.88 -3.59
C ASP A 29 18.72 8.01 -2.33
N LYS A 30 18.90 8.61 -1.15
CA LYS A 30 18.79 7.90 0.14
C LYS A 30 17.37 7.41 0.38
N GLN A 31 16.38 8.27 0.18
CA GLN A 31 14.96 7.92 0.32
C GLN A 31 14.53 6.85 -0.69
N VAL A 32 14.99 6.96 -1.95
CA VAL A 32 14.74 5.95 -2.99
C VAL A 32 15.31 4.59 -2.58
N LYS A 33 16.54 4.55 -2.07
CA LYS A 33 17.18 3.30 -1.59
C LYS A 33 16.44 2.69 -0.40
N GLU A 34 15.98 3.51 0.55
CA GLU A 34 15.18 3.05 1.69
C GLU A 34 13.86 2.42 1.23
N LEU A 35 13.14 3.10 0.33
CA LEU A 35 11.90 2.57 -0.25
C LEU A 35 12.13 1.30 -1.06
N ALA A 36 13.21 1.24 -1.86
CA ALA A 36 13.56 0.07 -2.65
C ALA A 36 13.76 -1.16 -1.76
N LYS A 37 14.50 -0.99 -0.65
CA LYS A 37 14.73 -2.06 0.33
C LYS A 37 13.40 -2.56 0.92
N LEU A 38 12.58 -1.65 1.42
CA LEU A 38 11.27 -2.00 2.00
C LEU A 38 10.36 -2.70 0.99
N HIS A 39 10.27 -2.20 -0.24
CA HIS A 39 9.45 -2.82 -1.28
C HIS A 39 9.95 -4.23 -1.64
N LYS A 40 11.27 -4.45 -1.64
CA LYS A 40 11.85 -5.76 -1.93
C LYS A 40 11.59 -6.76 -0.80
N ASP A 41 11.70 -6.33 0.46
CA ASP A 41 11.38 -7.16 1.62
C ASP A 41 9.89 -7.54 1.63
N ILE A 42 9.00 -6.59 1.33
CA ILE A 42 7.57 -6.85 1.18
C ILE A 42 7.29 -7.83 0.03
N LEU A 43 7.96 -7.67 -1.10
CA LEU A 43 7.81 -8.58 -2.25
C LEU A 43 8.22 -10.01 -1.86
N ASN A 44 9.35 -10.17 -1.17
CA ASN A 44 9.83 -11.47 -0.73
C ASN A 44 8.85 -12.13 0.25
N LYS A 45 8.38 -11.39 1.28
CA LYS A 45 7.36 -11.89 2.22
C LYS A 45 6.06 -12.27 1.53
N LYS A 46 5.63 -11.51 0.52
CA LYS A 46 4.43 -11.84 -0.27
C LYS A 46 4.64 -13.11 -1.11
N LYS A 47 5.81 -13.31 -1.71
CA LYS A 47 6.11 -14.56 -2.43
C LYS A 47 6.02 -15.76 -1.49
N GLU A 48 6.63 -15.66 -0.31
CA GLU A 48 6.57 -16.71 0.73
C GLU A 48 5.12 -17.00 1.14
N LEU A 49 4.31 -15.97 1.38
CA LEU A 49 2.90 -16.14 1.71
C LEU A 49 2.12 -16.87 0.60
N ILE A 50 2.36 -16.51 -0.67
CA ILE A 50 1.72 -17.18 -1.80
C ILE A 50 2.16 -18.64 -1.90
N SER A 51 3.45 -18.94 -1.68
CA SER A 51 3.94 -20.32 -1.62
C SER A 51 3.20 -21.12 -0.54
N LYS A 52 3.06 -20.58 0.68
CA LYS A 52 2.30 -21.25 1.75
C LYS A 52 0.84 -21.51 1.38
N TYR A 53 0.19 -20.57 0.67
CA TYR A 53 -1.17 -20.82 0.18
C TYR A 53 -1.25 -21.91 -0.88
N VAL A 54 -0.20 -22.11 -1.68
CA VAL A 54 -0.12 -23.25 -2.60
C VAL A 54 0.10 -24.54 -1.81
N ASP A 55 1.02 -24.54 -0.85
CA ASP A 55 1.32 -25.71 -0.01
C ASP A 55 0.11 -26.17 0.80
N TYR A 56 -0.71 -25.24 1.30
CA TYR A 56 -1.93 -25.52 2.04
C TYR A 56 -3.14 -25.82 1.13
N GLY A 57 -2.95 -25.86 -0.18
CA GLY A 57 -4.02 -26.16 -1.15
C GLY A 57 -5.07 -25.05 -1.33
N VAL A 58 -4.86 -23.87 -0.76
CA VAL A 58 -5.76 -22.70 -0.91
C VAL A 58 -5.66 -22.12 -2.33
N LEU A 59 -4.49 -22.25 -2.97
CA LEU A 59 -4.24 -21.81 -4.35
C LEU A 59 -3.63 -22.95 -5.16
N SER A 60 -3.96 -23.01 -6.46
CA SER A 60 -3.20 -23.87 -7.38
C SER A 60 -1.83 -23.26 -7.68
N GLU A 61 -0.85 -24.11 -8.02
CA GLU A 61 0.49 -23.66 -8.41
C GLU A 61 0.47 -22.62 -9.54
N GLU A 62 -0.34 -22.84 -10.57
CA GLU A 62 -0.46 -21.93 -11.71
C GLU A 62 -0.94 -20.55 -11.27
N LYS A 63 -1.95 -20.50 -10.39
CA LYS A 63 -2.45 -19.24 -9.83
C LYS A 63 -1.37 -18.57 -8.99
N GLY A 64 -0.65 -19.32 -8.16
CA GLY A 64 0.48 -18.82 -7.38
C GLY A 64 1.56 -18.17 -8.26
N LYS A 65 2.04 -18.87 -9.28
CA LYS A 65 3.03 -18.38 -10.27
C LYS A 65 2.54 -17.10 -10.96
N LYS A 66 1.28 -17.07 -11.40
CA LYS A 66 0.67 -15.89 -12.04
C LYS A 66 0.61 -14.69 -11.12
N ILE A 67 0.27 -14.90 -9.85
CA ILE A 67 0.23 -13.84 -8.83
C ILE A 67 1.65 -13.28 -8.60
N ILE A 68 2.64 -14.15 -8.40
CA ILE A 68 4.04 -13.75 -8.18
C ILE A 68 4.56 -12.91 -9.36
N SER A 69 4.35 -13.38 -10.60
CA SER A 69 4.76 -12.65 -11.80
C SER A 69 4.15 -11.24 -11.89
N ARG A 70 2.86 -11.11 -11.51
CA ARG A 70 2.20 -9.79 -11.45
C ARG A 70 2.83 -8.87 -10.41
N MET A 71 3.20 -9.38 -9.23
CA MET A 71 3.85 -8.59 -8.19
C MET A 71 5.24 -8.11 -8.62
N GLU A 72 6.03 -8.99 -9.25
CA GLU A 72 7.34 -8.64 -9.80
C GLU A 72 7.24 -7.56 -10.89
N ARG A 73 6.28 -7.69 -11.80
CA ARG A 73 6.01 -6.67 -12.82
C ARG A 73 5.67 -5.33 -12.18
N ARG A 74 4.88 -5.33 -11.10
CA ARG A 74 4.52 -4.11 -10.36
C ARG A 74 5.74 -3.50 -9.67
N TYR A 75 6.60 -4.32 -9.07
CA TYR A 75 7.85 -3.85 -8.47
C TYR A 75 8.75 -3.17 -9.51
N LYS A 76 8.95 -3.77 -10.70
CA LYS A 76 9.74 -3.16 -11.78
C LYS A 76 9.18 -1.79 -12.20
N LYS A 77 7.86 -1.62 -12.25
CA LYS A 77 7.23 -0.32 -12.56
C LYS A 77 7.47 0.74 -11.47
N LEU A 78 7.53 0.33 -10.20
CA LEU A 78 7.88 1.22 -9.10
C LEU A 78 9.37 1.60 -9.15
N GLU A 79 10.24 0.66 -9.48
CA GLU A 79 11.67 0.95 -9.62
C GLU A 79 11.92 1.95 -10.76
N GLN A 80 11.27 1.75 -11.92
CA GLN A 80 11.36 2.65 -13.08
C GLN A 80 10.82 4.06 -12.81
N ASN A 81 9.92 4.23 -11.84
CA ASN A 81 9.31 5.52 -11.53
C ASN A 81 9.87 6.19 -10.27
N GLY A 82 10.98 5.67 -9.73
CA GLY A 82 11.62 6.20 -8.51
C GLY A 82 10.79 5.98 -7.24
N PHE A 83 9.95 4.94 -7.21
CA PHE A 83 9.03 4.60 -6.12
C PHE A 83 7.99 5.69 -5.83
N ILE A 84 7.68 6.53 -6.82
CA ILE A 84 6.62 7.53 -6.72
C ILE A 84 5.29 6.91 -7.13
N LEU A 85 4.34 6.85 -6.20
CA LEU A 85 3.00 6.35 -6.46
C LEU A 85 2.22 7.34 -7.34
N LYS A 86 2.11 7.05 -8.64
CA LYS A 86 1.19 7.79 -9.52
C LYS A 86 -0.24 7.40 -9.17
N ARG A 87 -1.03 8.34 -8.66
CA ARG A 87 -2.48 8.17 -8.48
C ARG A 87 -3.12 8.15 -9.87
N GLU A 88 -3.34 6.97 -10.42
CA GLU A 88 -4.13 6.82 -11.63
C GLU A 88 -5.57 7.25 -11.29
N LYS A 89 -6.09 8.26 -12.00
CA LYS A 89 -7.51 8.60 -11.91
C LYS A 89 -8.30 7.39 -12.43
N PRO A 90 -9.39 6.98 -11.78
CA PRO A 90 -10.21 5.88 -12.27
C PRO A 90 -10.62 6.21 -13.71
N LYS A 91 -10.39 5.27 -14.64
CA LYS A 91 -10.92 5.40 -15.99
C LYS A 91 -12.44 5.35 -15.89
N THR A 92 -13.11 6.48 -16.08
CA THR A 92 -14.54 6.52 -16.34
C THR A 92 -14.76 5.60 -17.54
N ARG A 93 -15.55 4.52 -17.37
CA ARG A 93 -16.03 3.74 -18.51
C ARG A 93 -16.95 4.70 -19.29
N GLN A 94 -16.45 5.22 -20.41
CA GLN A 94 -17.29 5.82 -21.44
C GLN A 94 -17.94 4.68 -22.23
#